data_AF-A0A530QMT0-F1
#
_entry.id   AF-A0A530QMT0-F1
#
_cell.length_a   1.000
_cell.length_b   1.000
_cell.length_c   1.000
_cell.angle_alpha   90.00
_cell.angle_beta   90.00
_cell.angle_gamma   90.00
#
_symmetry.space_group_name_H-M   'P 1'
#
loop_
_entity.id
_entity.type
_entity.pdbx_description
1 polymer ?
#
loop_
_entity_poly.entity_id
_entity_poly.type
_entity_poly.pdbx_seq_one_letter_code
_entity_poly.pdbx_strand_id
1 'polypeptide(L)'
;RCDGVIYRLPEGEKPLQIEKLLRREIDDHESVGSVRWLPVRTAQGTLSALGFWVGVTGRGTSLNQPLENVARVLARACGHVGSGAEYLYNTVSHLEEFGIRDRNLWRLQELVADEIRSIHGRTPGMGLLSTQ
;
A
#
# COMPACT_ATOMS: atom_id res chain seq x y z
N ARG A 1 -0.12 -1.59 16.24
CA ARG A 1 0.85 -0.46 16.14
C ARG A 1 1.17 -0.32 14.67
N CYS A 2 1.13 0.90 14.13
CA CYS A 2 1.51 1.22 12.76
C CYS A 2 2.66 2.22 12.85
N ASP A 3 3.78 1.93 12.21
CA ASP A 3 4.92 2.84 12.13
C ASP A 3 4.86 3.53 10.76
N GLY A 4 5.17 4.82 10.72
CA GLY A 4 4.99 5.66 9.53
C GLY A 4 5.81 6.93 9.60
N VAL A 5 5.72 7.75 8.56
CA VAL A 5 6.39 9.04 8.47
C VAL A 5 5.36 10.16 8.61
N ILE A 6 5.69 11.20 9.37
CA ILE A 6 4.90 12.43 9.44
C ILE A 6 5.64 13.56 8.76
N TYR A 7 4.91 14.37 8.00
CA TYR A 7 5.44 15.54 7.32
C TYR A 7 4.99 16.81 8.02
N ARG A 8 5.93 17.73 8.23
CA ARG A 8 5.63 19.08 8.70
C ARG A 8 5.41 19.97 7.49
N LEU A 9 4.24 20.59 7.41
CA LEU A 9 3.99 21.62 6.39
C LEU A 9 4.89 22.85 6.66
N PRO A 10 5.40 23.49 5.60
CA PRO A 10 6.11 24.77 5.71
C PRO A 10 5.31 25.82 6.50
N GLU A 11 6.02 26.82 7.03
CA GLU A 11 5.37 27.99 7.59
C GLU A 11 4.78 28.88 6.48
N GLY A 12 3.60 29.45 6.74
CA GLY A 12 2.83 30.24 5.76
C GLY A 12 1.80 29.41 4.97
N GLU A 13 0.61 29.99 4.74
CA GLU A 13 -0.48 29.42 3.93
C GLU A 13 -0.95 27.99 4.28
N LYS A 14 -0.78 27.57 5.55
CA LYS A 14 -1.25 26.26 6.05
C LYS A 14 -2.68 25.92 5.61
N PRO A 15 -3.67 26.85 5.67
CA PRO A 15 -5.03 26.58 5.18
C PRO A 15 -5.07 26.20 3.71
N LEU A 16 -4.35 26.91 2.84
CA LEU A 16 -4.31 26.65 1.40
C LEU A 16 -3.61 25.32 1.08
N GLN A 17 -2.52 25.01 1.79
CA GLN A 17 -1.81 23.74 1.62
C GLN A 17 -2.66 22.55 2.06
N ILE A 18 -3.36 22.68 3.19
CA ILE A 18 -4.30 21.66 3.67
C ILE A 18 -5.47 21.54 2.68
N GLU A 19 -6.02 22.64 2.17
CA GLU A 19 -7.09 22.60 1.17
C GLU A 19 -6.65 21.86 -0.10
N LYS A 20 -5.46 22.15 -0.63
CA LYS A 20 -4.88 21.43 -1.78
C LYS A 20 -4.75 19.94 -1.53
N LEU A 21 -4.30 19.56 -0.32
CA LEU A 21 -4.21 18.16 0.10
C LEU A 21 -5.59 17.50 0.14
N LEU A 22 -6.57 18.15 0.80
CA LEU A 22 -7.94 17.65 0.91
C LEU A 22 -8.59 17.45 -0.46
N ARG A 23 -8.42 18.39 -1.40
CA ARG A 23 -8.95 18.29 -2.76
C ARG A 23 -8.36 17.14 -3.59
N ARG A 24 -7.16 16.67 -3.24
CA ARG A 24 -6.51 15.53 -3.92
C ARG A 24 -6.92 14.18 -3.33
N GLU A 25 -7.18 14.14 -2.03
CA GLU A 25 -7.44 12.89 -1.31
C GLU A 25 -8.93 12.61 -1.07
N ILE A 26 -9.80 13.61 -1.25
CA ILE A 26 -11.25 13.51 -1.05
C ILE A 26 -11.94 13.72 -2.39
N ASP A 27 -12.28 12.62 -3.06
CA ASP A 27 -12.96 12.64 -4.35
C ASP A 27 -14.49 12.80 -4.23
N ASP A 28 -15.07 12.48 -3.06
CA ASP A 28 -16.51 12.60 -2.78
C ASP A 28 -16.82 13.02 -1.33
N HIS A 29 -18.08 13.40 -1.09
CA HIS A 29 -18.52 13.86 0.23
C HIS A 29 -18.47 12.77 1.30
N GLU A 30 -18.64 11.49 0.92
CA GLU A 30 -18.58 10.36 1.85
C GLU A 30 -17.15 10.15 2.39
N SER A 31 -16.15 10.47 1.58
CA SER A 31 -14.72 10.41 1.92
C SER A 31 -14.29 11.50 2.91
N VAL A 32 -15.10 12.52 3.21
CA VAL A 32 -14.77 13.54 4.23
C VAL A 32 -14.59 12.92 5.61
N GLY A 33 -15.36 11.87 5.93
CA GLY A 33 -15.27 11.15 7.22
C GLY A 33 -13.96 10.37 7.43
N SER A 34 -13.15 10.23 6.37
CA SER A 34 -11.84 9.59 6.39
C SER A 34 -10.75 10.46 7.03
N VAL A 35 -10.95 11.77 7.11
CA VAL A 35 -9.92 12.71 7.59
C VAL A 35 -10.05 12.92 9.09
N ARG A 36 -8.99 12.63 9.84
CA ARG A 36 -9.00 12.72 11.31
C ARG A 36 -7.67 13.22 11.87
N TRP A 37 -7.75 13.97 12.95
CA TRP A 37 -6.57 14.23 13.79
C TRP A 37 -6.27 12.99 14.63
N LEU A 38 -5.04 12.49 14.54
CA LEU A 38 -4.59 11.28 15.20
C LEU A 38 -3.37 11.58 16.09
N PRO A 39 -3.30 11.01 17.30
CA PRO A 39 -2.10 11.08 18.13
C PRO A 39 -1.01 10.19 17.53
N VAL A 40 0.18 10.74 17.30
CA VAL A 40 1.35 10.04 16.78
C VAL A 40 2.49 10.15 17.81
N ARG A 41 3.13 9.02 18.11
CA ARG A 41 4.28 8.97 19.01
C ARG A 41 5.57 9.20 18.20
N THR A 42 6.35 10.19 18.59
CA THR A 42 7.67 10.49 18.01
C THR A 42 8.75 10.47 19.08
N ALA A 43 10.01 10.56 18.66
CA ALA A 43 11.15 10.67 19.58
C ALA A 43 11.07 11.93 20.48
N GLN A 44 10.36 12.97 20.05
CA GLN A 44 10.15 14.23 20.77
C GLN A 44 8.90 14.23 21.65
N GLY A 45 8.10 13.15 21.64
CA GLY A 45 6.85 13.04 22.39
C GLY A 45 5.64 12.75 21.49
N THR A 46 4.45 12.88 22.06
CA THR A 46 3.20 12.68 21.31
C THR A 46 2.80 13.97 20.61
N LEU A 47 2.53 13.90 19.31
CA LEU A 47 2.06 15.01 18.48
C LEU A 47 0.68 14.68 17.89
N SER A 48 -0.09 15.71 17.52
CA SER A 48 -1.30 15.55 16.73
C SER A 48 -0.97 15.73 15.24
N ALA A 49 -1.37 14.77 14.40
CA ALA A 49 -1.17 14.82 12.95
C ALA A 49 -2.49 14.59 12.21
N LEU A 50 -2.65 15.24 11.06
CA LEU A 50 -3.79 15.01 10.18
C LEU A 50 -3.55 13.71 9.40
N GLY A 51 -4.42 12.73 9.57
CA GLY A 51 -4.37 11.45 8.86
C GLY A 51 -5.59 11.26 7.97
N PHE A 52 -5.36 10.59 6.84
CA PHE A 52 -6.39 10.15 5.90
C PHE A 52 -6.57 8.65 6.09
N TRP A 53 -7.76 8.25 6.54
CA TRP A 53 -8.08 6.89 6.89
C TRP A 53 -9.24 6.39 6.05
N VAL A 54 -8.98 5.46 5.14
CA VAL A 54 -10.06 4.77 4.43
C VAL A 54 -10.78 3.88 5.42
N GLY A 55 -11.95 4.34 5.88
CA GLY A 55 -12.87 3.56 6.68
C GLY A 55 -13.38 2.35 5.90
N VAL A 56 -13.66 1.26 6.60
CA VAL A 56 -14.25 0.06 6.00
C VAL A 56 -15.74 0.32 5.81
N THR A 57 -16.11 1.05 4.75
CA THR A 57 -17.51 1.32 4.43
C THR A 57 -17.79 0.90 2.99
N GLY A 58 -18.72 -0.04 2.82
CA GLY A 58 -19.24 -0.43 1.51
C GLY A 58 -18.84 -1.82 1.01
N ARG A 59 -19.47 -2.24 -0.10
CA ARG A 59 -19.38 -3.59 -0.69
C ARG A 59 -18.02 -3.93 -1.33
N GLY A 60 -17.11 -2.96 -1.46
CA GLY A 60 -15.79 -3.14 -2.07
C GLY A 60 -14.69 -3.58 -1.10
N THR A 61 -14.97 -3.69 0.21
CA THR A 61 -13.93 -3.98 1.21
C THR A 61 -14.00 -5.43 1.68
N SER A 62 -12.90 -6.17 1.52
CA SER A 62 -12.74 -7.52 2.08
C SER A 62 -11.73 -7.50 3.22
N LEU A 63 -12.23 -7.49 4.45
CA LEU A 63 -11.38 -7.51 5.64
C LEU A 63 -10.91 -8.92 5.98
N ASN A 64 -9.84 -8.97 6.78
CA ASN A 64 -9.31 -10.19 7.41
C ASN A 64 -9.03 -11.33 6.42
N GLN A 65 -8.69 -10.99 5.18
CA GLN A 65 -8.30 -11.99 4.19
C GLN A 65 -6.95 -12.62 4.60
N PRO A 66 -6.82 -13.95 4.50
CA PRO A 66 -5.53 -14.61 4.60
C PRO A 66 -4.52 -13.98 3.63
N LEU A 67 -3.26 -13.81 4.05
CA LEU A 67 -2.25 -13.15 3.22
C LEU A 67 -2.03 -13.86 1.89
N GLU A 68 -2.24 -15.18 1.83
CA GLU A 68 -2.16 -15.99 0.62
C GLU A 68 -3.24 -15.62 -0.40
N ASN A 69 -4.45 -15.27 0.06
CA ASN A 69 -5.51 -14.78 -0.81
C ASN A 69 -5.16 -13.38 -1.34
N VAL A 70 -4.67 -12.50 -0.47
CA VAL A 70 -4.24 -11.15 -0.86
C VAL A 70 -3.10 -11.22 -1.88
N ALA A 71 -2.12 -12.10 -1.66
CA ALA A 71 -1.00 -12.30 -2.56
C ALA A 71 -1.46 -12.77 -3.94
N ARG A 72 -2.40 -13.73 -4.00
CA ARG A 72 -3.01 -14.20 -5.26
C ARG A 72 -3.67 -13.08 -6.06
N VAL A 73 -4.33 -12.14 -5.39
CA VAL A 73 -4.95 -10.97 -6.02
C VAL A 73 -3.88 -9.98 -6.48
N LEU A 74 -2.97 -9.57 -5.61
CA LEU A 74 -1.95 -8.56 -5.92
C LEU A 74 -1.00 -8.99 -7.05
N ALA A 75 -0.66 -10.28 -7.13
CA ALA A 75 0.17 -10.84 -8.20
C ALA A 75 -0.47 -10.73 -9.60
N ARG A 76 -1.80 -10.58 -9.69
CA ARG A 76 -2.55 -10.56 -10.96
C ARG A 76 -3.23 -9.22 -11.25
N ALA A 77 -3.45 -8.40 -10.23
CA ALA A 77 -4.15 -7.14 -10.36
C ALA A 77 -3.31 -6.13 -11.15
N CYS A 78 -3.94 -5.42 -12.08
CA CYS A 78 -3.36 -4.31 -12.82
C CYS A 78 -4.44 -3.26 -13.10
N GLY A 79 -4.12 -2.01 -12.78
CA GLY A 79 -4.98 -0.86 -13.05
C GLY A 79 -4.25 0.19 -13.88
N HIS A 80 -4.87 1.35 -14.05
CA HIS A 80 -4.30 2.43 -14.88
C HIS A 80 -2.97 3.00 -14.36
N VAL A 81 -2.64 2.83 -13.06
CA VAL A 81 -1.38 3.30 -12.44
C VAL A 81 -0.27 2.25 -12.48
N GLY A 82 -0.60 0.97 -12.73
CA GLY A 82 0.36 -0.13 -12.67
C GLY A 82 -0.19 -1.39 -12.00
N SER A 83 0.71 -2.33 -11.73
CA SER A 83 0.35 -3.62 -11.13
C SER A 83 0.26 -3.57 -9.60
N GLY A 84 -0.57 -4.43 -9.01
CA GLY A 84 -0.65 -4.59 -7.55
C GLY A 84 0.68 -5.04 -6.93
N ALA A 85 1.44 -5.87 -7.64
CA ALA A 85 2.75 -6.33 -7.22
C ALA A 85 3.79 -5.20 -7.17
N GLU A 86 3.85 -4.36 -8.21
CA GLU A 86 4.72 -3.18 -8.26
C GLU A 86 4.35 -2.17 -7.16
N TYR A 87 3.06 -1.91 -6.97
CA TYR A 87 2.58 -1.04 -5.89
C TYR A 87 3.05 -1.54 -4.51
N LEU A 88 2.89 -2.83 -4.22
CA LEU A 88 3.33 -3.43 -2.96
C LEU A 88 4.85 -3.32 -2.80
N TYR A 89 5.62 -3.66 -3.84
CA TYR A 89 7.09 -3.60 -3.81
C TYR A 89 7.59 -2.18 -3.52
N ASN A 90 7.05 -1.18 -4.24
CA ASN A 90 7.41 0.21 -4.03
C ASN A 90 7.04 0.67 -2.62
N THR A 91 5.88 0.26 -2.10
CA THR A 91 5.47 0.60 -0.73
C THR A 91 6.45 0.04 0.31
N VAL A 92 6.80 -1.25 0.18
CA VAL A 92 7.74 -1.91 1.11
C VAL A 92 9.13 -1.28 1.04
N SER A 93 9.62 -1.01 -0.18
CA SER A 93 10.95 -0.44 -0.41
C SER A 93 11.08 0.96 0.19
N HIS A 94 10.12 1.86 -0.06
CA HIS A 94 10.16 3.20 0.52
C HIS A 94 10.02 3.19 2.05
N LEU A 95 9.21 2.30 2.62
CA LEU A 95 9.12 2.15 4.08
C LEU A 95 10.47 1.71 4.67
N GLU A 96 11.16 0.77 4.01
CA GLU A 96 12.49 0.33 4.43
C GLU A 96 13.53 1.46 4.36
N GLU A 97 13.48 2.33 3.36
CA GLU A 97 14.35 3.52 3.27
C GLU A 97 14.17 4.46 4.47
N PHE A 98 12.98 4.52 5.06
CA PHE A 98 12.69 5.25 6.30
C PHE A 98 13.00 4.45 7.58
N GLY A 99 13.57 3.25 7.46
CA GLY A 99 13.87 2.35 8.58
C GLY A 99 12.63 1.65 9.16
N ILE A 100 11.52 1.65 8.43
CA ILE A 100 10.24 1.05 8.86
C ILE A 100 10.11 -0.34 8.24
N ARG A 101 10.16 -1.38 9.08
CA ARG A 101 10.06 -2.78 8.65
C ARG A 101 8.82 -3.47 9.22
N ASP A 102 7.70 -3.40 8.50
CA ASP A 102 6.47 -4.10 8.89
C ASP A 102 6.52 -5.58 8.51
N ARG A 103 6.48 -6.47 9.51
CA ARG A 103 6.59 -7.93 9.30
C ARG A 103 5.54 -8.49 8.33
N ASN A 104 4.31 -7.97 8.38
CA ASN A 104 3.22 -8.49 7.55
C ASN A 104 3.36 -8.03 6.10
N LEU A 105 3.78 -6.79 5.86
CA LEU A 105 4.05 -6.31 4.50
C LEU A 105 5.23 -7.05 3.85
N TRP A 106 6.30 -7.30 4.61
CA TRP A 106 7.42 -8.11 4.14
C TRP A 106 7.00 -9.54 3.80
N ARG A 107 6.21 -10.16 4.67
CA ARG A 107 5.66 -11.50 4.42
C ARG A 107 4.75 -11.52 3.19
N LEU A 108 3.92 -10.50 3.02
CA LEU A 108 3.04 -10.38 1.86
C LEU A 108 3.84 -10.22 0.56
N GLN A 109 4.92 -9.42 0.59
CA GLN A 109 5.83 -9.26 -0.55
C GLN A 109 6.47 -10.59 -0.97
N GLU A 110 6.94 -11.40 -0.01
CA GLU A 110 7.45 -12.75 -0.28
C GLU A 110 6.40 -13.63 -0.97
N LEU A 111 5.18 -13.66 -0.42
CA LEU A 111 4.07 -14.46 -0.97
C LEU A 111 3.68 -14.01 -2.39
N VAL A 112 3.68 -12.71 -2.66
CA VAL A 112 3.42 -12.18 -4.01
C VAL A 112 4.52 -12.61 -4.97
N ALA A 113 5.79 -12.54 -4.56
CA ALA A 113 6.90 -12.98 -5.39
C ALA A 113 6.83 -14.49 -5.71
N ASP A 114 6.50 -15.32 -4.72
CA ASP A 114 6.31 -16.77 -4.92
C ASP A 114 5.15 -17.06 -5.87
N GLU A 115 4.04 -16.33 -5.75
CA GLU A 115 2.89 -16.45 -6.64
C GLU A 115 3.24 -16.08 -8.09
N ILE A 116 3.99 -14.99 -8.31
CA ILE A 116 4.47 -14.59 -9.63
C ILE A 116 5.36 -15.68 -10.24
N ARG A 117 6.30 -16.24 -9.45
CA ARG A 117 7.13 -17.36 -9.92
C ARG A 117 6.30 -18.59 -10.25
N SER A 118 5.24 -18.88 -9.51
CA SER A 118 4.33 -19.99 -9.80
C SER A 118 3.58 -19.78 -11.13
N ILE A 119 3.11 -18.56 -11.40
CA ILE A 119 2.40 -18.21 -12.64
C ILE A 119 3.32 -18.35 -13.85
N HIS A 120 4.57 -17.91 -13.77
CA HIS A 120 5.49 -17.85 -14.92
C HIS A 120 6.51 -19.00 -14.98
N GLY A 121 6.66 -19.79 -13.91
CA GLY A 121 7.62 -20.89 -13.79
C GLY A 121 7.23 -22.17 -14.54
N ARG A 122 6.04 -22.21 -15.18
CA ARG A 122 5.67 -23.27 -16.13
C ARG A 122 5.84 -22.78 -17.57
N THR A 123 7.06 -22.85 -18.07
CA THR A 123 7.29 -23.06 -19.51
C THR A 123 8.18 -24.28 -19.72
N PRO A 124 7.63 -25.49 -19.85
CA PRO A 124 8.29 -26.58 -20.56
C PRO A 124 7.64 -26.69 -21.95
N GLY A 125 8.27 -26.07 -22.95
CA GLY A 125 7.71 -26.00 -24.30
C GLY A 125 8.70 -25.66 -25.39
N MET A 126 9.99 -25.97 -25.22
CA MET A 126 10.91 -26.13 -26.34
C MET A 126 11.14 -27.63 -26.47
N GLY A 127 10.27 -28.28 -27.25
CA GLY A 127 10.38 -29.70 -27.55
C GLY A 127 11.74 -29.96 -28.19
N LEU A 128 12.57 -30.75 -27.53
CA LEU A 128 13.63 -31.47 -28.24
C LEU A 128 12.91 -32.38 -29.24
N LEU A 129 13.06 -32.04 -30.51
CA LEU A 129 12.78 -32.95 -31.62
C LEU A 129 13.65 -34.19 -31.40
N SER A 130 13.00 -35.30 -31.11
CA SER A 130 13.56 -36.61 -31.40
C SER A 130 13.74 -36.71 -32.91
N THR A 131 14.98 -36.83 -33.36
CA THR A 131 15.26 -37.53 -34.61
C THR A 131 16.33 -38.57 -34.36
N GLN A 132 16.02 -39.76 -34.86
CA GLN A 132 16.81 -40.98 -34.90
C GLN A 132 18.19 -40.77 -35.50
#